data_AF-A0A9P1JX03-F1
#
_entry.id   AF-A0A9P1JX03-F1
#
_cell.length_a   1.000
_cell.length_b   1.000
_cell.length_c   1.000
_cell.angle_alpha   90.00
_cell.angle_beta   90.00
_cell.angle_gamma   90.00
#
_symmetry.space_group_name_H-M   'P 1'
#
loop_
_entity.id
_entity.type
_entity.pdbx_description
1 polymer ?
#
loop_
_entity_poly.entity_id
_entity_poly.type
_entity_poly.pdbx_seq_one_letter_code
_entity_poly.pdbx_strand_id
1 'polypeptide(L)'
;MPDGLAAEVAGWRFVLRSPLAPSFYSKPGTPWQAPPEGCLRASDRWNLDGAFPTDQPVENGAQWAVARFEGGVWRVERCVPAAARPAVRDLLRLRVERLTAARRWTHGDLELLQSLLDGGTLAEAVLLAGDAGRARSLRSLKALGLAGTASAADPELPEEAKAVLAEGAESVVWLDADAREIADGILSWHAKKQARAVARLSRGAEAKQRGDDMKDALTKAVQRAFPRIPKEAAAAAAARLAPGVKKLGRMPALQPIVDAVAEVRLERWRQAVASEPEVAKRLAAMEARGDANRALKRYRDQRAVERAEAELKEWRGDLGPVLSRRLGW
;
A
#
# COMPACT_ATOMS: atom_id res chain seq x y z
N MET A 1 10.00 26.79 17.20
CA MET A 1 10.89 27.24 18.30
C MET A 1 12.29 26.67 18.11
N PRO A 2 13.36 27.46 18.28
CA PRO A 2 14.76 26.98 18.28
C PRO A 2 15.09 26.11 19.51
N ASP A 3 15.99 25.13 19.36
CA ASP A 3 16.31 24.15 20.41
C ASP A 3 16.80 24.79 21.71
N GLY A 4 17.66 25.81 21.63
CA GLY A 4 18.16 26.51 22.82
C GLY A 4 17.05 27.17 23.63
N LEU A 5 16.06 27.76 22.95
CA LEU A 5 14.89 28.36 23.60
C LEU A 5 13.93 27.28 24.10
N ALA A 6 13.78 26.18 23.38
CA ALA A 6 12.97 25.04 23.81
C ALA A 6 13.51 24.41 25.10
N ALA A 7 14.83 24.30 25.24
CA ALA A 7 15.48 23.84 26.47
C ALA A 7 15.24 24.80 27.65
N GLU A 8 15.27 26.12 27.39
CA GLU A 8 14.96 27.14 28.39
C GLU A 8 13.51 27.05 28.87
N VAL A 9 12.55 27.00 27.94
CA VAL A 9 11.12 26.86 28.24
C VAL A 9 10.86 25.57 29.00
N ALA A 10 11.49 24.46 28.60
CA ALA A 10 11.38 23.18 29.30
C ALA A 10 11.93 23.23 30.74
N GLY A 11 12.82 24.18 31.06
CA GLY A 11 13.36 24.42 32.38
C GLY A 11 12.46 25.27 33.30
N TRP A 12 11.35 25.82 32.79
CA TRP A 12 10.43 26.59 33.64
C TRP A 12 9.74 25.69 34.65
N ARG A 13 9.49 26.25 35.85
CA ARG A 13 8.80 25.52 36.94
C ARG A 13 7.45 24.96 36.52
N PHE A 14 6.73 25.70 35.67
CA PHE A 14 5.51 25.26 35.03
C PHE A 14 5.62 25.57 33.54
N VAL A 15 5.14 24.66 32.69
CA VAL A 15 5.08 24.86 31.24
C VAL A 15 3.67 24.52 30.79
N LEU A 16 2.94 25.54 30.37
CA LEU A 16 1.61 25.39 29.78
C LEU A 16 1.67 25.80 28.32
N ARG A 17 1.39 24.87 27.41
CA ARG A 17 1.24 25.17 25.98
C ARG A 17 -0.19 25.67 25.73
N SER A 18 -0.33 26.76 24.98
CA SER A 18 -1.63 27.21 24.52
C SER A 18 -2.27 26.17 23.59
N PRO A 19 -3.59 25.92 23.72
CA PRO A 19 -4.31 25.08 22.77
C PRO A 19 -4.62 25.80 21.44
N LEU A 20 -4.41 27.13 21.38
CA LEU A 20 -4.86 27.98 20.27
C LEU A 20 -3.71 28.44 19.37
N ALA A 21 -2.51 28.62 19.95
CA ALA A 21 -1.35 29.14 19.26
C ALA A 21 -0.08 28.36 19.65
N PRO A 22 0.99 28.45 18.84
CA PRO A 22 2.31 27.97 19.21
C PRO A 22 2.94 28.90 20.28
N SER A 23 2.36 28.92 21.48
CA SER A 23 2.84 29.71 22.62
C SER A 23 2.90 28.88 23.90
N PHE A 24 3.79 29.27 24.81
CA PHE A 24 4.05 28.60 26.08
C PHE A 24 4.05 29.61 27.22
N TYR A 25 3.56 29.20 28.39
CA TYR A 25 3.40 30.05 29.56
C TYR A 25 3.99 29.40 30.82
N SER A 26 4.55 30.22 31.72
CA SER A 26 5.15 29.73 32.98
C SER A 26 4.19 29.66 34.17
N LYS A 27 2.88 29.81 33.93
CA LYS A 27 1.83 29.82 34.94
C LYS A 27 0.65 28.93 34.51
N PRO A 28 -0.04 28.28 35.47
CA PRO A 28 -1.22 27.46 35.17
C PRO A 28 -2.45 28.33 34.85
N GLY A 29 -3.55 27.69 34.44
CA GLY A 29 -4.83 28.35 34.15
C GLY A 29 -4.95 28.77 32.68
N THR A 30 -5.48 29.97 32.43
CA THR A 30 -5.60 30.58 31.10
C THR A 30 -4.82 31.91 31.03
N PRO A 31 -3.49 31.88 31.23
CA PRO A 31 -2.66 33.10 31.33
C PRO A 31 -2.64 33.94 30.03
N TRP A 32 -3.13 33.41 28.91
CA TRP A 32 -3.35 34.18 27.69
C TRP A 32 -4.55 35.13 27.76
N GLN A 33 -5.52 34.89 28.65
CA GLN A 33 -6.69 35.76 28.87
C GLN A 33 -6.45 36.74 30.02
N ALA A 34 -5.84 36.26 31.10
CA ALA A 34 -5.55 37.06 32.29
C ALA A 34 -4.18 36.67 32.87
N PRO A 35 -3.07 37.18 32.29
CA PRO A 35 -1.73 36.84 32.76
C PRO A 35 -1.50 37.42 34.17
N PRO A 36 -1.06 36.59 35.14
CA PRO A 36 -0.64 37.10 36.44
C PRO A 36 0.75 37.75 36.34
N GLU A 37 1.05 38.65 37.28
CA GLU A 37 2.35 39.32 37.37
C GLU A 37 3.51 38.30 37.41
N GLY A 38 4.57 38.58 36.66
CA GLY A 38 5.74 37.72 36.53
C GLY A 38 5.51 36.44 35.71
N CYS A 39 4.37 36.28 35.03
CA CYS A 39 4.17 35.21 34.05
C CYS A 39 5.16 35.37 32.90
N LEU A 40 5.85 34.29 32.54
CA LEU A 40 6.64 34.24 31.30
C LEU A 40 5.77 33.71 30.19
N ARG A 41 5.98 34.22 28.98
CA ARG A 41 5.39 33.71 27.74
C ARG A 41 6.48 33.60 26.68
N ALA A 42 6.54 32.46 26.01
CA ALA A 42 7.39 32.21 24.85
C ALA A 42 6.50 32.03 23.63
N SER A 43 6.68 32.87 22.61
CA SER A 43 5.84 32.87 21.40
C SER A 43 6.60 33.48 20.23
N ASP A 44 6.25 33.11 19.01
CA ASP A 44 6.60 33.83 17.78
C ASP A 44 5.49 34.77 17.30
N ARG A 45 4.46 34.97 18.13
CA ARG A 45 3.32 35.87 17.89
C ARG A 45 3.09 36.79 19.10
N TRP A 46 3.37 38.08 18.90
CA TRP A 46 3.29 39.19 19.86
C TRP A 46 2.62 40.40 19.22
N ASN A 47 2.17 41.37 20.04
CA ASN A 47 1.53 42.60 19.56
C ASN A 47 0.42 42.33 18.54
N LEU A 48 -0.42 41.34 18.82
CA LEU A 48 -1.62 41.08 18.04
C LEU A 48 -2.62 42.21 18.32
N ASP A 49 -3.64 42.41 17.48
CA ASP A 49 -4.59 43.54 17.59
C ASP A 49 -5.11 43.75 19.04
N GLY A 50 -4.45 44.66 19.77
CA GLY A 50 -4.73 44.96 21.18
C GLY A 50 -4.26 43.91 22.22
N ALA A 51 -3.56 42.85 21.83
CA ALA A 51 -3.18 41.73 22.70
C ALA A 51 -1.68 41.46 22.75
N PHE A 52 -1.23 41.05 23.94
CA PHE A 52 0.17 40.83 24.27
C PHE A 52 1.08 42.03 23.91
N PRO A 53 0.74 43.25 24.36
CA PRO A 53 1.57 44.42 24.09
C PRO A 53 2.94 44.22 24.73
N THR A 54 3.99 44.37 23.95
CA THR A 54 5.37 44.31 24.43
C THR A 54 5.96 45.70 24.63
N ASP A 55 6.95 45.80 25.51
CA ASP A 55 7.71 47.04 25.77
C ASP A 55 8.65 47.43 24.63
N GLN A 56 9.04 46.46 23.80
CA GLN A 56 9.83 46.66 22.58
C GLN A 56 9.26 45.84 21.42
N PRO A 57 9.46 46.25 20.16
CA PRO A 57 8.90 45.54 19.01
C PRO A 57 9.48 44.12 18.87
N VAL A 58 8.63 43.18 18.46
CA VAL A 58 9.01 41.78 18.15
C VAL A 58 8.56 41.44 16.74
N GLU A 59 9.47 40.90 15.93
CA GLU A 59 9.17 40.47 14.56
C GLU A 59 8.45 39.11 14.55
N ASN A 60 7.14 39.15 14.39
CA ASN A 60 6.30 37.95 14.37
C ASN A 60 6.70 36.97 13.26
N GLY A 61 6.76 35.68 13.60
CA GLY A 61 7.11 34.58 12.69
C GLY A 61 8.59 34.48 12.29
N ALA A 62 9.32 35.60 12.30
CA ALA A 62 10.77 35.62 12.05
C ALA A 62 11.58 35.28 13.32
N GLN A 63 11.04 35.62 14.49
CA GLN A 63 11.71 35.44 15.78
C GLN A 63 10.75 34.83 16.80
N TRP A 64 11.32 34.05 17.71
CA TRP A 64 10.68 33.66 18.96
C TRP A 64 11.15 34.61 20.05
N ALA A 65 10.23 35.11 20.88
CA ALA A 65 10.58 35.92 22.03
C ALA A 65 10.05 35.30 23.33
N VAL A 66 10.81 35.51 24.41
CA VAL A 66 10.40 35.28 25.79
C VAL A 66 10.18 36.64 26.44
N ALA A 67 9.01 36.84 27.00
CA ALA A 67 8.69 38.06 27.74
C ALA A 67 8.04 37.73 29.08
N ARG A 68 8.22 38.64 30.05
CA ARG A 68 7.62 38.60 31.37
C ARG A 68 6.50 39.63 31.47
N PHE A 69 5.35 39.23 31.99
CA PHE A 69 4.25 40.15 32.23
C PHE A 69 4.53 41.01 33.46
N GLU A 70 4.64 42.33 33.27
CA GLU A 70 4.88 43.32 34.31
C GLU A 70 4.01 44.57 34.09
N GLY A 71 3.18 44.91 35.07
CA GLY A 71 2.43 46.18 35.07
C GLY A 71 1.53 46.38 33.84
N GLY A 72 0.94 45.30 33.31
CA GLY A 72 0.05 45.37 32.14
C GLY A 72 0.75 45.26 30.78
N VAL A 73 2.08 45.16 30.74
CA VAL A 73 2.89 45.06 29.52
C VAL A 73 3.79 43.83 29.59
N TRP A 74 4.09 43.22 28.45
CA TRP A 74 5.06 42.13 28.36
C TRP A 74 6.47 42.67 28.13
N ARG A 75 7.30 42.63 29.17
CA ARG A 75 8.72 42.99 29.06
C ARG A 75 9.51 41.89 28.39
N VAL A 76 10.02 42.15 27.20
CA VAL A 76 10.75 41.17 26.41
C VAL A 76 12.15 40.96 27.01
N GLU A 77 12.38 39.75 27.52
CA GLU A 77 13.68 39.38 28.11
C GLU A 77 14.66 38.93 27.02
N ARG A 78 14.15 38.27 25.97
CA ARG A 78 14.99 37.65 24.94
C ARG A 78 14.24 37.49 23.63
N CYS A 79 14.93 37.78 22.52
CA CYS A 79 14.51 37.41 21.17
C CYS A 79 15.54 36.46 20.55
N VAL A 80 15.06 35.42 19.87
CA VAL A 80 15.90 34.43 19.18
C VAL A 80 15.31 34.22 17.78
N PRO A 81 16.13 34.22 16.72
CA PRO A 81 15.65 33.90 15.37
C PRO A 81 14.91 32.56 15.35
N ALA A 82 13.82 32.46 14.59
CA ALA A 82 13.10 31.21 14.43
C ALA A 82 14.01 30.12 13.83
N ALA A 83 13.72 28.86 14.15
CA ALA A 83 14.47 27.72 13.62
C ALA A 83 14.40 27.72 12.08
N ALA A 84 15.53 27.49 11.43
CA ALA A 84 15.59 27.43 9.96
C ALA A 84 14.61 26.38 9.43
N ARG A 85 13.89 26.72 8.35
CA ARG A 85 12.82 25.86 7.82
C ARG A 85 13.25 24.40 7.54
N PRO A 86 14.47 24.11 7.04
CA PRO A 86 14.91 22.73 6.86
C PRO A 86 14.91 21.89 8.15
N ALA A 87 15.42 22.44 9.26
CA ALA A 87 15.46 21.74 10.54
C ALA A 87 14.05 21.45 11.08
N VAL A 88 13.11 22.39 10.90
CA VAL A 88 11.70 22.19 11.25
C VAL A 88 11.09 21.06 10.43
N ARG A 89 11.34 21.02 9.12
CA ARG A 89 10.81 19.98 8.23
C ARG A 89 11.25 18.57 8.63
N ASP A 90 12.49 18.40 9.05
CA ASP A 90 12.99 17.10 9.52
C ASP A 90 12.24 16.62 10.78
N LEU A 91 11.96 17.52 11.72
CA LEU A 91 11.16 17.19 12.91
C LEU A 91 9.71 16.83 12.57
N LEU A 92 9.09 17.56 11.62
CA LEU A 92 7.74 17.28 11.15
C LEU A 92 7.69 15.92 10.44
N ARG A 93 8.68 15.62 9.59
CA ARG A 93 8.82 14.31 8.94
C ARG A 93 8.95 13.18 9.96
N LEU A 94 9.78 13.33 10.98
CA LEU A 94 9.90 12.34 12.06
C LEU A 94 8.59 12.16 12.84
N ARG A 95 7.78 13.22 12.98
CA ARG A 95 6.44 13.12 13.56
C ARG A 95 5.48 12.36 12.65
N VAL A 96 5.50 12.60 11.34
CA VAL A 96 4.71 11.83 10.36
C VAL A 96 5.09 10.35 10.41
N GLU A 97 6.38 10.02 10.42
CA GLU A 97 6.87 8.64 10.49
C GLU A 97 6.39 7.94 11.77
N ARG A 98 6.47 8.61 12.93
CA ARG A 98 5.94 8.08 14.20
C ARG A 98 4.43 7.86 14.15
N LEU A 99 3.68 8.85 13.66
CA LEU A 99 2.21 8.78 13.59
C LEU A 99 1.70 7.72 12.61
N THR A 100 2.39 7.51 11.49
CA THR A 100 2.02 6.48 10.51
C THR A 100 2.42 5.07 10.97
N ALA A 101 3.47 4.94 11.78
CA ALA A 101 3.92 3.67 12.34
C ALA A 101 3.13 3.22 13.59
N ALA A 102 2.82 4.16 14.50
CA ALA A 102 2.32 3.82 15.84
C ALA A 102 0.80 3.57 15.91
N ARG A 103 0.02 4.02 14.92
CA ARG A 103 -1.44 3.87 14.93
C ARG A 103 -2.01 3.40 13.61
N ARG A 104 -3.20 2.79 13.72
CA ARG A 104 -4.06 2.51 12.58
C ARG A 104 -4.93 3.73 12.29
N TRP A 105 -4.70 4.35 11.15
CA TRP A 105 -5.56 5.40 10.61
C TRP A 105 -6.82 4.79 9.99
N THR A 106 -7.99 5.30 10.36
CA THR A 106 -9.27 4.91 9.76
C THR A 106 -9.53 5.73 8.50
N HIS A 107 -10.45 5.26 7.65
CA HIS A 107 -10.84 6.02 6.47
C HIS A 107 -11.40 7.40 6.85
N GLY A 108 -12.27 7.45 7.87
CA GLY A 108 -12.84 8.70 8.37
C GLY A 108 -11.81 9.65 9.01
N ASP A 109 -10.70 9.17 9.57
CA ASP A 109 -9.62 10.07 10.01
C ASP A 109 -8.97 10.75 8.80
N LEU A 110 -8.69 9.98 7.74
CA LEU A 110 -8.02 10.47 6.53
C LEU A 110 -8.92 11.43 5.74
N GLU A 111 -10.21 11.11 5.59
CA GLU A 111 -11.19 11.99 4.94
C GLU A 111 -11.37 13.31 5.70
N LEU A 112 -11.40 13.26 7.04
CA LEU A 112 -11.50 14.47 7.85
C LEU A 112 -10.25 15.35 7.73
N LEU A 113 -9.06 14.74 7.72
CA LEU A 113 -7.81 15.46 7.45
C LEU A 113 -7.80 16.11 6.06
N GLN A 114 -8.24 15.38 5.04
CA GLN A 114 -8.35 15.90 3.67
C GLN A 114 -9.32 17.09 3.63
N SER A 115 -10.49 16.96 4.26
CA SER A 115 -11.50 18.03 4.32
C SER A 115 -10.96 19.30 4.99
N LEU A 116 -10.18 19.15 6.07
CA LEU A 116 -9.53 20.27 6.76
C LEU A 116 -8.39 20.90 5.95
N LEU A 117 -7.64 20.10 5.18
CA LEU A 117 -6.59 20.63 4.30
C LEU A 117 -7.17 21.42 3.14
N ASP A 118 -8.26 20.93 2.53
CA ASP A 118 -8.91 21.55 1.38
C ASP A 118 -9.75 22.77 1.79
N GLY A 119 -10.47 22.66 2.90
CA GLY A 119 -11.38 23.70 3.39
C GLY A 119 -10.74 24.74 4.32
N GLY A 120 -9.53 24.47 4.84
CA GLY A 120 -8.84 25.38 5.75
C GLY A 120 -9.53 25.50 7.11
N THR A 121 -9.88 26.72 7.50
CA THR A 121 -10.58 27.02 8.75
C THR A 121 -12.09 26.92 8.55
N LEU A 122 -12.75 26.04 9.29
CA LEU A 122 -14.17 25.69 9.07
C LEU A 122 -14.98 25.72 10.36
N ALA A 123 -16.27 26.04 10.27
CA ALA A 123 -17.21 25.83 11.35
C ALA A 123 -17.36 24.34 11.69
N GLU A 124 -17.32 23.98 12.97
CA GLU A 124 -17.37 22.57 13.43
C GLU A 124 -18.66 21.88 12.94
N ALA A 125 -19.80 22.58 12.98
CA ALA A 125 -21.08 22.06 12.50
C ALA A 125 -21.05 21.69 10.99
N VAL A 126 -20.39 22.49 10.16
CA VAL A 126 -20.25 22.25 8.71
C VAL A 126 -19.31 21.07 8.46
N LEU A 127 -18.17 21.04 9.16
CA LEU A 127 -17.19 19.98 9.04
C LEU A 127 -17.79 18.61 9.42
N LEU A 128 -18.53 18.58 10.53
CA LEU A 128 -19.11 17.35 11.06
C LEU A 128 -20.40 16.95 10.34
N ALA A 129 -21.22 17.91 9.90
CA ALA A 129 -22.51 17.67 9.22
C ALA A 129 -23.43 16.66 9.94
N GLY A 130 -23.38 16.64 11.28
CA GLY A 130 -24.13 15.67 12.10
C GLY A 130 -23.60 14.23 12.10
N ASP A 131 -22.46 13.95 11.44
CA ASP A 131 -21.87 12.62 11.35
C ASP A 131 -21.08 12.28 12.63
N ALA A 132 -21.58 11.29 13.38
CA ALA A 132 -20.95 10.78 14.60
C ALA A 132 -19.57 10.14 14.36
N GLY A 133 -19.32 9.61 13.16
CA GLY A 133 -18.04 9.11 12.70
C GLY A 133 -17.02 10.24 12.59
N ARG A 134 -17.38 11.35 11.92
CA ARG A 134 -16.53 12.54 11.82
C ARG A 134 -16.24 13.15 13.20
N ALA A 135 -17.24 13.19 14.09
CA ALA A 135 -17.04 13.68 15.47
C ALA A 135 -16.04 12.82 16.27
N ARG A 136 -16.00 11.51 16.02
CA ARG A 136 -14.99 10.61 16.61
C ARG A 136 -13.60 10.86 16.03
N SER A 137 -13.50 10.99 14.72
CA SER A 137 -12.25 11.33 14.03
C SER A 137 -11.70 12.67 14.52
N LEU A 138 -12.55 13.69 14.65
CA LEU A 138 -12.14 15.01 15.13
C LEU A 138 -11.58 14.94 16.55
N ARG A 139 -12.24 14.22 17.47
CA ARG A 139 -11.69 13.99 18.83
C ARG A 139 -10.31 13.33 18.81
N SER A 140 -10.12 12.35 17.92
CA SER A 140 -8.82 11.69 17.70
C SER A 140 -7.77 12.67 17.17
N LEU A 141 -8.11 13.54 16.22
CA LEU A 141 -7.19 14.57 15.69
C LEU A 141 -6.84 15.64 16.73
N LYS A 142 -7.81 16.08 17.56
CA LYS A 142 -7.57 16.98 18.70
C LYS A 142 -6.59 16.34 19.70
N ALA A 143 -6.80 15.08 20.05
CA ALA A 143 -5.92 14.34 20.99
C ALA A 143 -4.49 14.16 20.45
N LEU A 144 -4.30 14.11 19.13
CA LEU A 144 -2.99 14.07 18.50
C LEU A 144 -2.32 15.44 18.35
N GLY A 145 -3.02 16.52 18.72
CA GLY A 145 -2.57 17.90 18.49
C GLY A 145 -2.38 18.19 17.00
N LEU A 146 -3.30 17.69 16.18
CA LEU A 146 -3.36 17.96 14.73
C LEU A 146 -4.48 18.95 14.39
N ALA A 147 -5.54 19.05 15.18
CA ALA A 147 -6.62 20.01 14.96
C ALA A 147 -6.74 20.95 16.17
N GLY A 148 -6.75 22.25 15.90
CA GLY A 148 -7.12 23.28 16.87
C GLY A 148 -8.62 23.52 16.84
N THR A 149 -9.23 23.81 18.00
CA THR A 149 -10.65 24.19 18.07
C THR A 149 -10.90 25.28 19.09
N ALA A 150 -11.89 26.13 18.80
CA ALA A 150 -12.36 27.17 19.70
C ALA A 150 -13.87 27.37 19.55
N SER A 151 -14.49 27.88 20.61
CA SER A 151 -15.92 28.20 20.67
C SER A 151 -16.19 29.62 21.16
N ALA A 152 -15.13 30.39 21.41
CA ALA A 152 -15.21 31.75 21.89
C ALA A 152 -14.07 32.56 21.28
N ALA A 153 -14.29 33.87 21.15
CA ALA A 153 -13.23 34.78 20.74
C ALA A 153 -12.09 34.75 21.76
N ASP A 154 -10.86 34.61 21.26
CA ASP A 154 -9.65 34.62 22.05
C ASP A 154 -8.53 35.33 21.27
N PRO A 155 -7.72 36.17 21.92
CA PRO A 155 -6.68 36.93 21.24
C PRO A 155 -5.64 36.07 20.50
N GLU A 156 -5.40 34.83 20.95
CA GLU A 156 -4.41 33.93 20.34
C GLU A 156 -4.91 33.23 19.07
N LEU A 157 -6.21 33.32 18.76
CA LEU A 157 -6.76 32.68 17.57
C LEU A 157 -6.13 33.21 16.27
N PRO A 158 -5.96 32.35 15.26
CA PRO A 158 -5.71 32.79 13.89
C PRO A 158 -6.83 33.73 13.41
N GLU A 159 -6.49 34.71 12.57
CA GLU A 159 -7.47 35.68 12.05
C GLU A 159 -8.61 35.00 11.28
N GLU A 160 -8.31 33.95 10.51
CA GLU A 160 -9.33 33.14 9.84
C GLU A 160 -10.32 32.51 10.83
N ALA A 161 -9.84 32.05 11.98
CA ALA A 161 -10.69 31.43 13.00
C ALA A 161 -11.55 32.48 13.71
N LYS A 162 -11.00 33.68 13.95
CA LYS A 162 -11.76 34.82 14.47
C LYS A 162 -12.86 35.23 13.49
N ALA A 163 -12.56 35.29 12.19
CA ALA A 163 -13.54 35.64 11.16
C ALA A 163 -14.72 34.67 11.12
N VAL A 164 -14.46 33.35 11.09
CA VAL A 164 -15.52 32.33 11.09
C VAL A 164 -16.39 32.39 12.36
N LEU A 165 -15.80 32.66 13.53
CA LEU A 165 -16.57 32.87 14.76
C LEU A 165 -17.40 34.16 14.70
N ALA A 166 -16.85 35.24 14.14
CA ALA A 166 -17.56 36.51 13.97
C ALA A 166 -18.75 36.41 12.99
N GLU A 167 -18.69 35.48 12.04
CA GLU A 167 -19.79 35.12 11.13
C GLU A 167 -20.92 34.31 11.81
N GLY A 168 -20.78 33.99 13.10
CA GLY A 168 -21.82 33.35 13.91
C GLY A 168 -21.65 31.85 14.10
N ALA A 169 -20.51 31.27 13.76
CA ALA A 169 -20.23 29.86 14.06
C ALA A 169 -20.11 29.64 15.58
N GLU A 170 -20.80 28.63 16.11
CA GLU A 170 -20.69 28.24 17.54
C GLU A 170 -19.29 27.71 17.90
N SER A 171 -18.65 27.03 16.95
CA SER A 171 -17.30 26.52 17.11
C SER A 171 -16.60 26.42 15.76
N VAL A 172 -15.28 26.62 15.79
CA VAL A 172 -14.38 26.60 14.63
C VAL A 172 -13.27 25.56 14.82
N VAL A 173 -12.87 24.94 13.71
CA VAL A 173 -11.81 23.94 13.61
C VAL A 173 -10.81 24.36 12.54
N TRP A 174 -9.52 24.22 12.82
CA TRP A 174 -8.45 24.51 11.86
C TRP A 174 -7.23 23.61 12.04
N LEU A 175 -6.35 23.65 11.05
CA LEU A 175 -5.00 23.08 11.11
C LEU A 175 -3.98 24.23 11.16
N ASP A 176 -3.11 24.25 12.16
CA ASP A 176 -1.96 25.16 12.14
C ASP A 176 -0.94 24.76 11.05
N ALA A 177 0.06 25.61 10.80
CA ALA A 177 1.02 25.40 9.71
C ALA A 177 1.77 24.05 9.80
N ASP A 178 2.14 23.64 11.01
CA ASP A 178 2.86 22.40 11.24
C ASP A 178 1.91 21.19 11.11
N ALA A 179 0.69 21.30 11.63
CA ALA A 179 -0.34 20.29 11.50
C ALA A 179 -0.76 20.07 10.05
N ARG A 180 -0.79 21.11 9.20
CA ARG A 180 -1.03 20.97 7.76
C ARG A 180 0.05 20.15 7.08
N GLU A 181 1.33 20.44 7.36
CA GLU A 181 2.45 19.67 6.78
C GLU A 181 2.46 18.21 7.28
N ILE A 182 2.11 17.99 8.55
CA ILE A 182 1.97 16.63 9.09
C ILE A 182 0.79 15.90 8.44
N ALA A 183 -0.36 16.55 8.27
CA ALA A 183 -1.54 15.98 7.63
C ALA A 183 -1.26 15.57 6.18
N ASP A 184 -0.64 16.45 5.39
CA ASP A 184 -0.22 16.16 4.02
C ASP A 184 0.75 14.97 3.96
N GLY A 185 1.72 14.92 4.89
CA GLY A 185 2.64 13.80 5.01
C GLY A 185 1.95 12.46 5.32
N ILE A 186 0.95 12.46 6.21
CA ILE A 186 0.16 11.26 6.54
C ILE A 186 -0.64 10.79 5.33
N LEU A 187 -1.34 11.69 4.63
CA LEU A 187 -2.14 11.36 3.45
C LEU A 187 -1.26 10.83 2.31
N SER A 188 -0.14 11.51 2.05
CA SER A 188 0.87 11.08 1.07
C SER A 188 1.42 9.68 1.36
N TRP A 189 1.67 9.35 2.63
CA TRP A 189 2.13 8.01 3.02
C TRP A 189 1.07 6.95 2.72
N HIS A 190 -0.20 7.24 3.06
CA HIS A 190 -1.32 6.34 2.82
C HIS A 190 -1.59 6.14 1.31
N ALA A 191 -1.54 7.21 0.52
CA ALA A 191 -1.67 7.14 -0.94
C ALA A 191 -0.56 6.27 -1.55
N LYS A 192 0.70 6.45 -1.13
CA LYS A 192 1.82 5.60 -1.58
C LYS A 192 1.64 4.14 -1.16
N LYS A 193 1.14 3.87 0.04
CA LYS A 193 0.86 2.51 0.52
C LYS A 193 -0.24 1.84 -0.31
N GLN A 194 -1.32 2.55 -0.61
CA GLN A 194 -2.41 2.06 -1.45
C GLN A 194 -1.95 1.81 -2.88
N ALA A 195 -1.21 2.74 -3.48
CA ALA A 195 -0.64 2.58 -4.82
C ALA A 195 0.28 1.34 -4.91
N ARG A 196 1.09 1.08 -3.88
CA ARG A 196 1.92 -0.13 -3.80
C ARG A 196 1.08 -1.41 -3.69
N ALA A 197 -0.02 -1.38 -2.94
CA ALA A 197 -0.91 -2.54 -2.82
C ALA A 197 -1.61 -2.84 -4.16
N VAL A 198 -2.13 -1.80 -4.83
CA VAL A 198 -2.73 -1.91 -6.18
C VAL A 198 -1.72 -2.44 -7.19
N ALA A 199 -0.49 -1.91 -7.19
CA ALA A 199 0.57 -2.36 -8.09
C ALA A 199 0.99 -3.83 -7.86
N ARG A 200 0.86 -4.36 -6.63
CA ARG A 200 1.11 -5.78 -6.34
C ARG A 200 0.01 -6.67 -6.90
N LEU A 201 -1.25 -6.24 -6.76
CA LEU A 201 -2.40 -6.96 -7.31
C LEU A 201 -2.35 -6.98 -8.83
N SER A 202 -2.03 -5.86 -9.48
CA SER A 202 -1.91 -5.79 -10.94
C SER A 202 -0.79 -6.70 -11.47
N ARG A 203 0.39 -6.69 -10.85
CA ARG A 203 1.49 -7.61 -11.23
C ARG A 203 1.11 -9.08 -11.07
N GLY A 204 0.35 -9.42 -10.03
CA GLY A 204 -0.18 -10.78 -9.84
C GLY A 204 -1.16 -11.17 -10.94
N ALA A 205 -2.06 -10.27 -11.31
CA ALA A 205 -3.02 -10.48 -12.40
C ALA A 205 -2.31 -10.64 -13.76
N GLU A 206 -1.35 -9.77 -14.07
CA GLU A 206 -0.54 -9.83 -15.29
C GLU A 206 0.30 -11.12 -15.37
N ALA A 207 0.83 -11.60 -14.24
CA ALA A 207 1.58 -12.85 -14.21
C ALA A 207 0.68 -14.08 -14.46
N LYS A 208 -0.55 -14.05 -13.92
CA LYS A 208 -1.56 -15.09 -14.17
C LYS A 208 -1.99 -15.10 -15.64
N GLN A 209 -2.31 -13.93 -16.18
CA GLN A 209 -2.71 -13.77 -17.58
C GLN A 209 -1.62 -14.24 -18.54
N ARG A 210 -0.36 -13.83 -18.34
CA ARG A 210 0.78 -14.34 -19.13
C ARG A 210 0.93 -15.86 -19.04
N GLY A 211 0.65 -16.45 -17.88
CA GLY A 211 0.68 -17.89 -17.70
C GLY A 211 -0.41 -18.62 -18.49
N ASP A 212 -1.61 -18.05 -18.55
CA ASP A 212 -2.74 -18.61 -19.29
C ASP A 212 -2.57 -18.41 -20.81
N ASP A 213 -2.11 -17.23 -21.25
CA ASP A 213 -1.76 -16.96 -22.66
C ASP A 213 -0.69 -17.93 -23.18
N MET A 214 0.31 -18.26 -22.35
CA MET A 214 1.35 -19.23 -22.69
C MET A 214 0.78 -20.65 -22.87
N LYS A 215 -0.15 -21.08 -22.01
CA LYS A 215 -0.81 -22.40 -22.15
C LYS A 215 -1.66 -22.47 -23.41
N ASP A 216 -2.38 -21.40 -23.72
CA ASP A 216 -3.20 -21.31 -24.93
C ASP A 216 -2.34 -21.31 -26.20
N ALA A 217 -1.22 -20.57 -26.20
CA ALA A 217 -0.25 -20.57 -27.29
C ALA A 217 0.35 -21.97 -27.52
N LEU A 218 0.70 -22.68 -26.45
CA LEU A 218 1.21 -24.06 -26.54
C LEU A 218 0.16 -25.03 -27.04
N THR A 219 -1.08 -24.93 -26.57
CA THR A 219 -2.19 -25.79 -27.03
C THR A 219 -2.43 -25.59 -28.54
N LYS A 220 -2.44 -24.34 -29.01
CA LYS A 220 -2.53 -24.02 -30.43
C LYS A 220 -1.33 -24.55 -31.22
N ALA A 221 -0.11 -24.46 -30.68
CA ALA A 221 1.08 -25.01 -31.34
C ALA A 221 1.01 -26.54 -31.49
N VAL A 222 0.53 -27.25 -30.47
CA VAL A 222 0.31 -28.71 -30.54
C VAL A 222 -0.75 -29.05 -31.58
N GLN A 223 -1.87 -28.33 -31.62
CA GLN A 223 -2.94 -28.53 -32.62
C GLN A 223 -2.49 -28.21 -34.05
N ARG A 224 -1.57 -27.25 -34.25
CA ARG A 224 -0.96 -27.02 -35.56
C ARG A 224 -0.06 -28.19 -35.99
N ALA A 225 0.66 -28.79 -35.06
CA ALA A 225 1.52 -29.94 -35.33
C ALA A 225 0.72 -31.24 -35.56
N PHE A 226 -0.46 -31.35 -34.94
CA PHE A 226 -1.39 -32.48 -35.06
C PHE A 226 -2.83 -31.97 -35.28
N PRO A 227 -3.23 -31.67 -36.52
CA PRO A 227 -4.52 -31.02 -36.80
C PRO A 227 -5.75 -31.77 -36.30
N ARG A 228 -5.68 -33.11 -36.23
CA ARG A 228 -6.80 -33.96 -35.82
C ARG A 228 -6.72 -34.38 -34.34
N ILE A 229 -5.80 -33.81 -33.54
CA ILE A 229 -5.66 -34.16 -32.13
C ILE A 229 -6.88 -33.69 -31.29
N PRO A 230 -7.39 -34.51 -30.36
CA PRO A 230 -8.39 -34.07 -29.39
C PRO A 230 -7.87 -32.93 -28.49
N LYS A 231 -8.75 -31.98 -28.14
CA LYS A 231 -8.39 -30.81 -27.31
C LYS A 231 -7.75 -31.19 -25.97
N GLU A 232 -8.25 -32.24 -25.31
CA GLU A 232 -7.73 -32.73 -24.04
C GLU A 232 -6.30 -33.26 -24.15
N ALA A 233 -6.00 -34.00 -25.23
CA ALA A 233 -4.66 -34.52 -25.49
C ALA A 233 -3.67 -33.39 -25.84
N ALA A 234 -4.13 -32.38 -26.59
CA ALA A 234 -3.34 -31.18 -26.87
C ALA A 234 -3.03 -30.38 -25.59
N ALA A 235 -4.02 -30.20 -24.71
CA ALA A 235 -3.84 -29.50 -23.44
C ALA A 235 -2.88 -30.25 -22.51
N ALA A 236 -2.96 -31.58 -22.44
CA ALA A 236 -2.05 -32.41 -21.66
C ALA A 236 -0.59 -32.33 -22.16
N ALA A 237 -0.39 -32.35 -23.49
CA ALA A 237 0.92 -32.15 -24.09
C ALA A 237 1.45 -30.73 -23.85
N ALA A 238 0.60 -29.70 -23.99
CA ALA A 238 0.95 -28.31 -23.71
C ALA A 238 1.39 -28.11 -22.24
N ALA A 239 0.72 -28.76 -21.28
CA ALA A 239 1.07 -28.71 -19.87
C ALA A 239 2.48 -29.28 -19.60
N ARG A 240 2.91 -30.32 -20.32
CA ARG A 240 4.28 -30.87 -20.23
C ARG A 240 5.34 -29.96 -20.84
N LEU A 241 4.98 -29.20 -21.88
CA LEU A 241 5.89 -28.27 -22.55
C LEU A 241 6.06 -26.95 -21.79
N ALA A 242 5.07 -26.54 -20.99
CA ALA A 242 5.04 -25.25 -20.30
C ALA A 242 6.28 -24.96 -19.42
N PRO A 243 6.83 -25.90 -18.62
CA PRO A 243 8.05 -25.64 -17.85
C PRO A 243 9.26 -25.34 -18.73
N GLY A 244 9.37 -26.01 -19.88
CA GLY A 244 10.46 -25.81 -20.84
C GLY A 244 10.41 -24.44 -21.51
N VAL A 245 9.21 -23.99 -21.91
CA VAL A 245 8.99 -22.65 -22.47
C VAL A 245 9.28 -21.57 -21.45
N LYS A 246 8.84 -21.75 -20.20
CA LYS A 246 9.14 -20.83 -19.10
C LYS A 246 10.65 -20.69 -18.85
N LYS A 247 11.41 -21.77 -19.00
CA LYS A 247 12.87 -21.77 -18.82
C LYS A 247 13.64 -21.18 -20.00
N LEU A 248 13.21 -21.47 -21.23
CA LEU A 248 13.93 -21.09 -22.46
C LEU A 248 13.46 -19.76 -23.07
N GLY A 249 12.31 -19.23 -22.64
CA GLY A 249 11.75 -17.97 -23.14
C GLY A 249 11.30 -18.00 -24.61
N ARG A 250 11.19 -19.18 -25.22
CA ARG A 250 10.83 -19.36 -26.63
C ARG A 250 9.90 -20.56 -26.83
N MET A 251 9.10 -20.51 -27.88
CA MET A 251 8.21 -21.63 -28.27
C MET A 251 9.03 -22.87 -28.66
N PRO A 252 8.54 -24.08 -28.34
CA PRO A 252 9.23 -25.31 -28.66
C PRO A 252 9.20 -25.53 -30.19
N ALA A 253 10.29 -26.08 -30.72
CA ALA A 253 10.31 -26.58 -32.08
C ALA A 253 9.38 -27.80 -32.24
N LEU A 254 9.19 -28.25 -33.48
CA LEU A 254 8.28 -29.36 -33.79
C LEU A 254 8.63 -30.67 -33.05
N GLN A 255 9.92 -31.02 -32.92
CA GLN A 255 10.31 -32.30 -32.32
C GLN A 255 9.94 -32.42 -30.83
N PRO A 256 10.23 -31.44 -29.95
CA PRO A 256 9.72 -31.45 -28.58
C PRO A 256 8.19 -31.57 -28.47
N ILE A 257 7.44 -30.96 -29.41
CA ILE A 257 5.98 -31.08 -29.45
C ILE A 257 5.56 -32.52 -29.73
N VAL A 258 6.18 -33.15 -30.73
CA VAL A 258 5.92 -34.55 -31.08
C VAL A 258 6.29 -35.49 -29.94
N ASP A 259 7.45 -35.27 -29.31
CA ASP A 259 7.90 -36.09 -28.18
C ASP A 259 6.96 -35.95 -26.97
N ALA A 260 6.45 -34.74 -26.67
CA ALA A 260 5.49 -34.54 -25.59
C ALA A 260 4.13 -35.21 -25.87
N VAL A 261 3.64 -35.15 -27.11
CA VAL A 261 2.40 -35.85 -27.50
C VAL A 261 2.58 -37.36 -27.43
N ALA A 262 3.69 -37.88 -27.95
CA ALA A 262 4.03 -39.30 -27.88
C ALA A 262 4.08 -39.82 -26.44
N GLU A 263 4.73 -39.06 -25.55
CA GLU A 263 4.89 -39.44 -24.15
C GLU A 263 3.54 -39.49 -23.41
N VAL A 264 2.66 -38.51 -23.61
CA VAL A 264 1.30 -38.48 -23.04
C VAL A 264 0.47 -39.67 -23.53
N ARG A 265 0.58 -40.03 -24.83
CA ARG A 265 -0.17 -41.16 -25.40
C ARG A 265 0.38 -42.50 -24.98
N LEU A 266 1.70 -42.64 -24.94
CA LEU A 266 2.35 -43.87 -24.51
C LEU A 266 1.98 -44.23 -23.06
N GLU A 267 1.93 -43.25 -22.16
CA GLU A 267 1.48 -43.49 -20.78
C GLU A 267 0.04 -43.97 -20.70
N ARG A 268 -0.86 -43.36 -21.49
CA ARG A 268 -2.27 -43.76 -21.54
C ARG A 268 -2.43 -45.18 -22.09
N TRP A 269 -1.71 -45.52 -23.17
CA TRP A 269 -1.76 -46.86 -23.74
C TRP A 269 -1.11 -47.91 -22.85
N ARG A 270 -0.02 -47.61 -22.14
CA ARG A 270 0.55 -48.54 -21.14
C ARG A 270 -0.45 -48.95 -20.05
N GLN A 271 -1.37 -48.06 -19.69
CA GLN A 271 -2.45 -48.33 -18.76
C GLN A 271 -3.60 -49.13 -19.40
N ALA A 272 -3.96 -48.82 -20.65
CA ALA A 272 -5.13 -49.39 -21.33
C ALA A 272 -4.87 -50.72 -22.08
N VAL A 273 -3.69 -50.92 -22.66
CA VAL A 273 -3.38 -52.02 -23.59
C VAL A 273 -3.58 -53.41 -22.99
N ALA A 274 -3.38 -53.56 -21.68
CA ALA A 274 -3.58 -54.84 -21.00
C ALA A 274 -5.06 -55.30 -20.98
N SER A 275 -6.00 -54.34 -21.11
CA SER A 275 -7.43 -54.61 -21.15
C SER A 275 -7.96 -54.88 -22.57
N GLU A 276 -7.12 -54.75 -23.61
CA GLU A 276 -7.52 -55.06 -24.98
C GLU A 276 -7.73 -56.58 -25.13
N PRO A 277 -8.86 -57.05 -25.69
CA PRO A 277 -9.20 -58.47 -25.75
C PRO A 277 -8.14 -59.35 -26.44
N GLU A 278 -7.52 -58.85 -27.51
CA GLU A 278 -6.49 -59.60 -28.26
C GLU A 278 -5.16 -59.66 -27.50
N VAL A 279 -4.78 -58.56 -26.85
CA VAL A 279 -3.57 -58.48 -26.04
C VAL A 279 -3.71 -59.32 -24.77
N ALA A 280 -4.86 -59.24 -24.10
CA ALA A 280 -5.20 -60.05 -22.93
C ALA A 280 -5.19 -61.56 -23.24
N LYS A 281 -5.81 -61.98 -24.35
CA LYS A 281 -5.76 -63.38 -24.81
C LYS A 281 -4.33 -63.86 -25.06
N ARG A 282 -3.50 -63.03 -25.70
CA ARG A 282 -2.11 -63.38 -25.98
C ARG A 282 -1.26 -63.43 -24.70
N LEU A 283 -1.48 -62.51 -23.77
CA LEU A 283 -0.81 -62.49 -22.46
C LEU A 283 -1.17 -63.72 -21.64
N ALA A 284 -2.45 -64.08 -21.54
CA ALA A 284 -2.89 -65.30 -20.88
C ALA A 284 -2.28 -66.56 -21.50
N ALA A 285 -2.15 -66.60 -22.84
CA ALA A 285 -1.50 -67.69 -23.54
C ALA A 285 0.03 -67.75 -23.34
N MET A 286 0.68 -66.63 -23.03
CA MET A 286 2.11 -66.56 -22.68
C MET A 286 2.33 -66.96 -21.22
N GLU A 287 1.46 -66.51 -20.32
CA GLU A 287 1.44 -66.92 -18.91
C GLU A 287 1.23 -68.44 -18.77
N ALA A 288 0.28 -69.01 -19.52
CA ALA A 288 0.02 -70.45 -19.53
C ALA A 288 1.21 -71.28 -20.08
N ARG A 289 2.10 -70.66 -20.87
CA ARG A 289 3.34 -71.27 -21.37
C ARG A 289 4.53 -71.11 -20.41
N GLY A 290 4.35 -70.39 -19.30
CA GLY A 290 5.40 -70.10 -18.33
C GLY A 290 6.39 -69.02 -18.76
N ASP A 291 6.00 -68.14 -19.69
CA ASP A 291 6.85 -67.03 -20.13
C ASP A 291 7.19 -66.09 -18.96
N ALA A 292 8.45 -65.66 -18.87
CA ALA A 292 8.89 -64.79 -17.80
C ALA A 292 8.15 -63.44 -17.77
N ASN A 293 7.91 -62.89 -16.58
CA ASN A 293 7.27 -61.58 -16.38
C ASN A 293 7.89 -60.43 -17.20
N ARG A 294 9.19 -60.51 -17.50
CA ARG A 294 9.89 -59.56 -18.36
C ARG A 294 9.42 -59.62 -19.82
N ALA A 295 9.12 -60.80 -20.34
CA ALA A 295 8.59 -60.99 -21.69
C ALA A 295 7.16 -60.47 -21.83
N LEU A 296 6.31 -60.73 -20.83
CA LEU A 296 4.94 -60.21 -20.76
C LEU A 296 4.92 -58.67 -20.73
N LYS A 297 5.79 -58.06 -19.91
CA LYS A 297 5.95 -56.61 -19.85
C LYS A 297 6.41 -56.03 -21.19
N ARG A 298 7.43 -56.63 -21.83
CA ARG A 298 7.94 -56.20 -23.14
C ARG A 298 6.86 -56.25 -24.21
N TYR A 299 6.07 -57.32 -24.25
CA TYR A 299 4.97 -57.45 -25.20
C TYR A 299 3.91 -56.34 -25.00
N ARG A 300 3.53 -56.05 -23.76
CA ARG A 300 2.62 -54.93 -23.43
C ARG A 300 3.18 -53.58 -23.84
N ASP A 301 4.45 -53.32 -23.52
CA ASP A 301 5.13 -52.07 -23.86
C ASP A 301 5.24 -51.91 -25.39
N GLN A 302 5.55 -52.99 -26.12
CA GLN A 302 5.59 -52.98 -27.59
C GLN A 302 4.22 -52.66 -28.20
N ARG A 303 3.15 -53.28 -27.70
CA ARG A 303 1.79 -52.98 -28.17
C ARG A 303 1.35 -51.55 -27.84
N ALA A 304 1.74 -51.02 -26.68
CA ALA A 304 1.47 -49.64 -26.33
C ALA A 304 2.22 -48.64 -27.23
N VAL A 305 3.44 -48.96 -27.66
CA VAL A 305 4.20 -48.18 -28.64
C VAL A 305 3.49 -48.20 -30.00
N GLU A 306 3.15 -49.38 -30.51
CA GLU A 306 2.47 -49.53 -31.81
C GLU A 306 1.13 -48.76 -31.86
N ARG A 307 0.33 -48.82 -30.78
CA ARG A 307 -0.92 -48.06 -30.65
C ARG A 307 -0.69 -46.56 -30.62
N ALA A 308 0.30 -46.10 -29.85
CA ALA A 308 0.65 -44.69 -29.79
C ALA A 308 1.15 -44.17 -31.15
N GLU A 309 1.99 -44.93 -31.87
CA GLU A 309 2.46 -44.57 -33.22
C GLU A 309 1.31 -44.46 -34.23
N ALA A 310 0.37 -45.41 -34.20
CA ALA A 310 -0.80 -45.38 -35.07
C ALA A 310 -1.68 -44.14 -34.83
N GLU A 311 -1.96 -43.79 -33.57
CA GLU A 311 -2.72 -42.59 -33.22
C GLU A 311 -2.00 -41.31 -33.60
N LEU A 312 -0.68 -41.24 -33.35
CA LEU A 312 0.10 -40.06 -33.72
C LEU A 312 0.06 -39.84 -35.25
N LYS A 313 0.15 -40.92 -36.03
CA LYS A 313 0.02 -40.86 -37.49
C LYS A 313 -1.38 -40.40 -37.91
N GLU A 314 -2.43 -40.93 -37.29
CA GLU A 314 -3.81 -40.53 -37.55
C GLU A 314 -4.05 -39.05 -37.25
N TRP A 315 -3.57 -38.58 -36.09
CA TRP A 315 -3.77 -37.21 -35.63
C TRP A 315 -2.99 -36.18 -36.43
N ARG A 316 -1.90 -36.61 -37.04
CA ARG A 316 -1.08 -35.80 -37.93
C ARG A 316 -1.75 -35.62 -39.30
N GLY A 317 -2.60 -36.56 -39.71
CA GLY A 317 -3.41 -36.46 -40.92
C GLY A 317 -2.55 -36.37 -42.18
N ASP A 318 -2.78 -35.33 -42.98
CA ASP A 318 -2.11 -35.15 -44.28
C ASP A 318 -0.68 -34.60 -44.17
N LEU A 319 -0.26 -34.20 -42.96
CA LEU A 319 1.11 -33.85 -42.67
C LEU A 319 1.92 -35.15 -42.55
N GLY A 320 2.93 -35.35 -43.41
CA GLY A 320 3.73 -36.58 -43.48
C GLY A 320 4.29 -37.05 -42.13
N PRO A 321 4.61 -38.34 -41.96
CA PRO A 321 4.87 -38.96 -40.65
C PRO A 321 6.05 -38.31 -39.92
N VAL A 322 5.96 -38.21 -38.58
CA VAL A 322 7.09 -37.83 -37.74
C VAL A 322 7.34 -38.89 -36.68
N LEU A 323 8.61 -39.24 -36.54
CA LEU A 323 9.12 -40.20 -35.59
C LEU A 323 9.42 -39.49 -34.26
N SER A 324 8.92 -40.04 -33.16
CA SER A 324 9.29 -39.59 -31.82
C SER A 324 10.47 -40.41 -31.32
N ARG A 325 11.48 -39.70 -30.77
CA ARG A 325 12.61 -40.33 -30.08
C ARG A 325 12.21 -41.08 -28.81
N ARG A 326 10.99 -40.84 -28.32
CA ARG A 326 10.43 -41.51 -27.13
C ARG A 326 9.85 -42.89 -27.42
N LEU A 327 9.60 -43.20 -28.69
CA LEU A 327 9.00 -44.46 -29.12
C LEU A 327 10.05 -45.52 -29.53
N GLY A 328 11.35 -45.21 -29.40
CA GLY A 328 12.44 -46.19 -29.53
C GLY A 328 13.23 -46.14 -30.84
N TRP A 329 13.20 -45.00 -31.55
CA TRP A 329 14.01 -44.70 -32.72
C TRP A 329 15.12 -43.71 -32.39
#